data_AF-A0A0G4HS24-F1
#
_entry.id   AF-A0A0G4HS24-F1
#
_cell.length_a   1.000
_cell.length_b   1.000
_cell.length_c   1.000
_cell.angle_alpha   90.00
_cell.angle_beta   90.00
_cell.angle_gamma   90.00
#
_symmetry.space_group_name_H-M   'P 1'
#
loop_
_entity.id
_entity.type
_entity.pdbx_description
1 polymer ?
#
loop_
_entity_poly.entity_id
_entity_poly.type
_entity_poly.pdbx_seq_one_letter_code
_entity_poly.pdbx_strand_id
1 'polypeptide(L)'
;MPSKEEVERFQKVLKKFEGTHRFHNFTQKIAGSDGQAQRYVIGIKTEIIEVAYPEQKEEETPDVHMSSSSSSSSASAAPAAAAAAAAASSFSSPPSGRGGVGGKVGGQPRGGESVRFIRITLEAQSFLLHQIRKMICLALEECRGSAPSGAIEKALQPSCKAFVRLVPGEGLLLTSLGFGAFNEHKAAPIDSFPIIPDLGGSKLAESVCQFKESLIYPEIATLEGNGLWQHFLDSLDETPFLAMNPSFGCESGGVAACSE
;
A
#
# COMPACT_ATOMS: atom_id res chain seq x y z
N MET A 1 -2.10 -5.39 -18.70
CA MET A 1 -3.03 -4.74 -17.75
C MET A 1 -4.27 -5.59 -17.61
N PRO A 2 -4.81 -5.75 -16.40
CA PRO A 2 -5.98 -6.60 -16.17
C PRO A 2 -7.24 -5.95 -16.78
N SER A 3 -8.07 -6.80 -17.37
CA SER A 3 -9.42 -6.49 -17.82
C SER A 3 -10.33 -6.07 -16.66
N LYS A 4 -11.45 -5.42 -16.99
CA LYS A 4 -12.48 -5.07 -15.98
C LYS A 4 -12.97 -6.31 -15.21
N GLU A 5 -13.12 -7.43 -15.90
CA GLU A 5 -13.53 -8.71 -15.30
C GLU A 5 -12.51 -9.22 -14.27
N GLU A 6 -11.21 -9.06 -14.56
CA GLU A 6 -10.14 -9.42 -13.62
C GLU A 6 -10.13 -8.51 -12.39
N VAL A 7 -10.39 -7.21 -12.55
CA VAL A 7 -10.54 -6.28 -11.42
C VAL A 7 -11.77 -6.63 -10.58
N GLU A 8 -12.89 -6.98 -11.21
CA GLU A 8 -14.09 -7.44 -10.51
C GLU A 8 -13.87 -8.77 -9.77
N ARG A 9 -13.08 -9.68 -10.35
CA ARG A 9 -12.65 -10.92 -9.69
C ARG A 9 -11.78 -10.61 -8.47
N PHE A 10 -10.82 -9.71 -8.59
CA PHE A 10 -9.98 -9.29 -7.48
C PHE A 10 -10.76 -8.58 -6.38
N GLN A 11 -11.72 -7.74 -6.74
CA GLN A 11 -12.67 -7.12 -5.83
C GLN A 11 -13.47 -8.17 -5.03
N LYS A 12 -13.96 -9.23 -5.69
CA LYS A 12 -14.67 -10.32 -5.01
C LYS A 12 -13.78 -11.05 -4.00
N VAL A 13 -12.50 -11.27 -4.33
CA VAL A 13 -11.53 -11.90 -3.42
C VAL A 13 -11.23 -10.99 -2.23
N LEU A 14 -10.98 -9.70 -2.46
CA LEU A 14 -10.74 -8.73 -1.39
C LEU A 14 -11.92 -8.62 -0.42
N LYS A 15 -13.16 -8.67 -0.93
CA LYS A 15 -14.38 -8.62 -0.11
C LYS A 15 -14.51 -9.74 0.92
N LYS A 16 -13.76 -10.83 0.79
CA LYS A 16 -13.71 -11.90 1.81
C LYS A 16 -13.17 -11.40 3.16
N PHE A 17 -12.46 -10.28 3.17
CA PHE A 17 -11.99 -9.64 4.40
C PHE A 17 -13.03 -8.74 5.08
N GLU A 18 -14.15 -8.41 4.42
CA GLU A 18 -15.21 -7.59 5.02
C GLU A 18 -15.85 -8.30 6.21
N GLY A 19 -16.22 -7.53 7.24
CA GLY A 19 -16.74 -8.06 8.48
C GLY A 19 -15.70 -8.17 9.60
N THR A 20 -16.07 -8.88 10.65
CA THR A 20 -15.25 -9.05 11.86
C THR A 20 -14.50 -10.37 11.79
N HIS A 21 -13.17 -10.29 11.70
CA HIS A 21 -12.31 -11.46 11.57
C HIS A 21 -11.07 -11.37 12.47
N ARG A 22 -10.35 -12.49 12.58
CA ARG A 22 -9.07 -12.56 13.29
C ARG A 22 -7.91 -12.46 12.29
N PHE A 23 -7.17 -11.36 12.39
CA PHE A 23 -6.10 -11.01 11.46
C PHE A 23 -4.70 -11.39 11.97
N HIS A 24 -4.58 -12.44 12.79
CA HIS A 24 -3.30 -12.88 13.40
C HIS A 24 -2.25 -13.26 12.35
N ASN A 25 -2.64 -13.90 11.24
CA ASN A 25 -1.73 -14.21 10.13
C ASN A 25 -1.32 -12.97 9.33
N PHE A 26 -2.10 -11.89 9.44
CA PHE A 26 -1.89 -10.62 8.75
C PHE A 26 -1.09 -9.61 9.60
N THR A 27 -0.53 -10.02 10.72
CA THR A 27 0.37 -9.19 11.55
C THR A 27 1.59 -10.01 11.97
N GLN A 28 2.36 -9.50 12.91
CA GLN A 28 3.43 -10.22 13.59
C GLN A 28 3.11 -10.33 15.08
N LYS A 29 3.56 -11.43 15.70
CA LYS A 29 3.56 -11.63 17.17
C LYS A 29 2.18 -11.60 17.85
N ILE A 30 1.11 -11.88 17.13
CA ILE A 30 -0.24 -12.06 17.70
C ILE A 30 -0.71 -13.49 17.43
N ALA A 31 -1.19 -14.18 18.46
CA ALA A 31 -1.74 -15.53 18.34
C ALA A 31 -3.19 -15.49 17.83
N GLY A 32 -3.63 -16.53 17.11
CA GLY A 32 -5.02 -16.60 16.64
C GLY A 32 -6.05 -16.62 17.76
N SER A 33 -5.71 -17.17 18.93
CA SER A 33 -6.57 -17.14 20.12
C SER A 33 -6.68 -15.75 20.77
N ASP A 34 -5.75 -14.83 20.48
CA ASP A 34 -5.69 -13.51 21.11
C ASP A 34 -6.83 -12.61 20.60
N GLY A 35 -7.59 -12.01 21.51
CA GLY A 35 -8.66 -11.06 21.16
C GLY A 35 -8.14 -9.82 20.43
N GLN A 36 -6.86 -9.46 20.63
CA GLN A 36 -6.22 -8.35 19.91
C GLN A 36 -6.05 -8.62 18.41
N ALA A 37 -6.18 -9.86 17.94
CA ALA A 37 -6.18 -10.17 16.52
C ALA A 37 -7.45 -9.68 15.81
N GLN A 38 -8.53 -9.42 16.54
CA GLN A 38 -9.83 -9.13 15.95
C GLN A 38 -9.87 -7.72 15.37
N ARG A 39 -10.28 -7.60 14.11
CA ARG A 39 -10.52 -6.31 13.44
C ARG A 39 -11.81 -6.36 12.64
N TYR A 40 -12.41 -5.19 12.45
CA TYR A 40 -13.62 -5.02 11.66
C TYR A 40 -13.30 -4.20 10.41
N VAL A 41 -13.40 -4.84 9.25
CA VAL A 41 -13.30 -4.20 7.94
C VAL A 41 -14.71 -3.85 7.49
N ILE A 42 -14.94 -2.56 7.27
CA ILE A 42 -16.24 -1.98 6.93
C ILE A 42 -16.54 -2.20 5.44
N GLY A 43 -15.56 -1.96 4.58
CA GLY A 43 -15.76 -2.11 3.15
C GLY A 43 -14.46 -2.00 2.36
N ILE A 44 -14.43 -2.69 1.22
CA ILE A 44 -13.31 -2.61 0.27
C ILE A 44 -13.83 -2.28 -1.11
N LYS A 45 -13.15 -1.36 -1.81
CA LYS A 45 -13.48 -0.92 -3.17
C LYS A 45 -12.23 -0.92 -4.04
N THR A 46 -12.39 -1.36 -5.29
CA THR A 46 -11.35 -1.30 -6.33
C THR A 46 -11.82 -0.43 -7.48
N GLU A 47 -10.91 0.35 -8.04
CA GLU A 47 -11.16 1.13 -9.24
C GLU A 47 -9.87 1.26 -10.06
N ILE A 48 -10.01 1.39 -11.37
CA ILE A 48 -8.89 1.67 -12.26
C ILE A 48 -8.72 3.19 -12.30
N ILE A 49 -7.51 3.66 -12.02
CA ILE A 49 -7.13 5.07 -12.16
C ILE A 49 -6.03 5.22 -13.21
N GLU A 50 -6.04 6.33 -13.93
CA GLU A 50 -4.94 6.76 -14.80
C GLU A 50 -4.16 7.85 -14.10
N VAL A 51 -2.84 7.70 -14.05
CA VAL A 51 -1.92 8.64 -13.43
C VAL A 51 -0.92 9.10 -14.49
N ALA A 52 -0.86 10.39 -14.74
CA ALA A 52 0.12 10.97 -15.64
C ALA A 52 1.50 11.02 -14.97
N TYR A 53 2.57 10.77 -15.74
CA TYR A 53 3.92 11.01 -15.25
C TYR A 53 4.16 12.52 -15.08
N PRO A 54 4.97 12.94 -14.08
CA PRO A 54 5.36 14.33 -13.98
C PRO A 54 6.14 14.74 -15.24
N GLU A 55 5.83 15.89 -15.81
CA GLU A 55 6.61 16.45 -16.91
C GLU A 55 8.05 16.67 -16.42
N GLN A 56 9.01 16.11 -17.15
CA GLN A 56 10.42 16.42 -16.89
C GLN A 56 10.63 17.89 -17.19
N LYS A 57 10.79 18.72 -16.15
CA LYS A 57 11.44 20.01 -16.33
C LYS A 57 12.86 19.69 -16.78
N GLU A 58 13.17 19.99 -18.04
CA GLU A 58 14.55 20.08 -18.47
C GLU A 58 15.23 21.05 -17.50
N GLU A 59 16.11 20.53 -16.64
CA GLU A 59 17.03 21.37 -15.90
C GLU A 59 17.95 22.00 -16.94
N GLU A 60 17.58 23.20 -17.42
CA GLU A 60 18.53 24.10 -18.03
C GLU A 60 19.63 24.31 -17.01
N THR A 61 20.78 23.67 -17.21
CA THR A 61 21.99 23.91 -16.43
C THR A 61 22.34 25.40 -16.59
N PRO A 62 22.25 26.25 -15.56
CA PRO A 62 22.81 27.58 -15.69
C PRO A 62 24.33 27.40 -15.76
N ASP A 63 24.94 27.84 -16.85
CA ASP A 63 26.39 28.02 -16.96
C ASP A 63 26.84 29.02 -15.88
N VAL A 64 27.29 28.53 -14.72
CA VAL A 64 27.78 29.41 -13.65
C VAL A 64 29.30 29.47 -13.69
N HIS A 65 29.76 30.52 -14.35
CA HIS A 65 31.08 31.12 -14.23
C HIS A 65 31.37 31.45 -12.75
N MET A 66 32.49 30.95 -12.23
CA MET A 66 32.96 31.18 -10.86
C MET A 66 33.24 32.68 -10.63
N SER A 67 32.58 33.30 -9.65
CA SER A 67 33.00 34.57 -9.02
C SER A 67 32.44 34.67 -7.60
N SER A 68 33.34 34.66 -6.64
CA SER A 68 33.10 34.78 -5.20
C SER A 68 32.86 36.22 -4.76
N SER A 69 31.85 36.45 -3.91
CA SER A 69 31.89 37.53 -2.91
C SER A 69 30.83 37.34 -1.82
N SER A 70 31.30 37.47 -0.58
CA SER A 70 30.61 37.35 0.71
C SER A 70 29.87 38.62 1.14
N SER A 71 28.74 38.50 1.83
CA SER A 71 28.35 39.40 2.94
C SER A 71 27.15 38.88 3.75
N SER A 72 27.24 39.05 5.07
CA SER A 72 26.33 38.67 6.16
C SER A 72 25.23 39.70 6.46
N SER A 73 24.04 39.28 6.95
CA SER A 73 23.37 39.84 8.14
C SER A 73 22.06 39.12 8.56
N SER A 74 21.82 39.17 9.88
CA SER A 74 20.71 38.78 10.79
C SER A 74 19.30 39.31 10.43
N ALA A 75 18.12 38.93 10.98
CA ALA A 75 17.60 37.99 12.00
C ALA A 75 16.04 37.98 11.94
N SER A 76 15.37 37.01 12.62
CA SER A 76 14.11 37.15 13.41
C SER A 76 12.90 36.22 13.11
N ALA A 77 12.56 35.40 14.13
CA ALA A 77 11.25 34.95 14.64
C ALA A 77 10.31 33.94 13.91
N ALA A 78 10.23 32.73 14.51
CA ALA A 78 9.15 31.71 14.77
C ALA A 78 7.72 31.85 14.17
N PRO A 79 6.88 30.77 14.01
CA PRO A 79 6.80 29.57 14.88
C PRO A 79 6.59 28.18 14.21
N ALA A 80 6.51 27.18 15.09
CA ALA A 80 6.51 25.73 14.86
C ALA A 80 5.27 25.18 14.13
N ALA A 81 5.48 24.51 12.99
CA ALA A 81 4.60 23.49 12.41
C ALA A 81 5.27 22.80 11.19
N ALA A 82 6.42 22.14 11.39
CA ALA A 82 7.08 21.36 10.32
C ALA A 82 8.04 20.33 10.91
N ALA A 83 7.49 19.24 11.47
CA ALA A 83 8.27 18.11 11.96
C ALA A 83 7.72 16.81 11.36
N ALA A 84 7.94 16.60 10.06
CA ALA A 84 7.71 15.29 9.41
C ALA A 84 8.49 15.08 8.08
N ALA A 85 9.51 15.90 7.77
CA ALA A 85 10.20 15.84 6.47
C ALA A 85 11.74 15.83 6.56
N ALA A 86 12.31 15.36 7.66
CA ALA A 86 13.76 15.27 7.84
C ALA A 86 14.17 13.90 8.42
N ALA A 87 14.07 12.85 7.60
CA ALA A 87 14.65 11.54 7.92
C ALA A 87 15.09 10.75 6.67
N ALA A 88 15.41 11.44 5.56
CA ALA A 88 15.87 10.79 4.33
C ALA A 88 17.15 11.47 3.79
N SER A 89 18.18 11.54 4.63
CA SER A 89 19.53 11.90 4.17
C SER A 89 20.57 11.47 5.19
N SER A 90 20.99 10.20 5.11
CA SER A 90 22.29 9.74 5.60
C SER A 90 22.60 8.40 4.92
N PHE A 91 23.20 8.52 3.74
CA PHE A 91 23.78 7.44 2.96
C PHE A 91 25.17 7.14 3.52
N SER A 92 25.49 5.86 3.71
CA SER A 92 26.86 5.39 3.89
C SER A 92 27.01 4.12 3.03
N SER A 93 27.74 4.25 1.92
CA SER A 93 28.06 3.16 1.00
C SER A 93 29.22 2.30 1.52
N PRO A 94 29.30 1.03 1.09
CA PRO A 94 30.59 0.41 0.80
C PRO A 94 30.62 -0.33 -0.57
N PRO A 95 31.82 -0.76 -1.04
CA PRO A 95 32.24 -0.55 -2.42
C PRO A 95 32.04 -1.73 -3.38
N SER A 96 32.25 -1.38 -4.63
CA SER A 96 32.19 -2.12 -5.89
C SER A 96 33.02 -3.41 -5.96
N GLY A 97 32.42 -4.44 -6.58
CA GLY A 97 33.09 -5.67 -7.00
C GLY A 97 32.35 -6.39 -8.14
N ARG A 98 32.83 -6.15 -9.38
CA ARG A 98 32.79 -6.99 -10.61
C ARG A 98 31.48 -7.70 -11.04
N GLY A 99 30.93 -7.19 -12.15
CA GLY A 99 30.93 -7.89 -13.45
C GLY A 99 29.72 -8.76 -13.82
N GLY A 100 28.98 -8.36 -14.86
CA GLY A 100 28.23 -9.32 -15.71
C GLY A 100 26.91 -8.86 -16.32
N VAL A 101 26.97 -8.44 -17.59
CA VAL A 101 25.98 -8.66 -18.68
C VAL A 101 24.54 -8.09 -18.57
N GLY A 102 24.38 -6.89 -19.13
CA GLY A 102 23.47 -6.60 -20.25
C GLY A 102 22.03 -7.12 -20.22
N GLY A 103 21.14 -6.44 -19.52
CA GLY A 103 19.70 -6.44 -19.76
C GLY A 103 19.18 -5.01 -19.69
N LYS A 104 18.94 -4.38 -20.84
CA LYS A 104 18.42 -3.00 -20.91
C LYS A 104 16.91 -3.04 -20.69
N VAL A 105 16.46 -2.88 -19.45
CA VAL A 105 15.05 -2.59 -19.12
C VAL A 105 15.04 -1.37 -18.21
N GLY A 106 14.69 -0.22 -18.77
CA GLY A 106 14.75 1.07 -18.08
C GLY A 106 14.71 2.20 -19.09
N GLY A 107 13.64 2.26 -19.88
CA GLY A 107 13.33 3.48 -20.62
C GLY A 107 12.71 4.46 -19.65
N GLN A 108 13.32 5.64 -19.49
CA GLN A 108 12.64 6.77 -18.83
C GLN A 108 11.34 7.07 -19.60
N PRO A 109 10.20 7.27 -18.90
CA PRO A 109 8.94 7.60 -19.55
C PRO A 109 9.10 8.91 -20.33
N ARG A 110 8.67 8.93 -21.58
CA ARG A 110 8.68 10.12 -22.43
C ARG A 110 7.48 10.99 -22.04
N GLY A 111 7.67 12.31 -22.00
CA GLY A 111 6.63 13.26 -21.56
C GLY A 111 5.28 13.01 -22.25
N GLY A 112 4.21 12.94 -21.44
CA GLY A 112 2.84 12.68 -21.90
C GLY A 112 2.33 11.24 -21.73
N GLU A 113 3.16 10.30 -21.27
CA GLU A 113 2.68 8.95 -20.94
C GLU A 113 1.90 8.94 -19.61
N SER A 114 0.86 8.10 -19.54
CA SER A 114 0.13 7.81 -18.30
C SER A 114 0.21 6.32 -17.99
N VAL A 115 0.22 5.99 -16.71
CA VAL A 115 0.21 4.63 -16.19
C VAL A 115 -1.12 4.35 -15.51
N ARG A 116 -1.62 3.13 -15.68
CA ARG A 116 -2.86 2.66 -15.05
C ARG A 116 -2.55 1.92 -13.76
N PHE A 117 -3.27 2.26 -12.70
CA PHE A 117 -3.22 1.57 -11.42
C PHE A 117 -4.60 1.03 -11.04
N ILE A 118 -4.60 -0.04 -10.23
CA ILE A 118 -5.80 -0.44 -9.47
C ILE A 118 -5.71 0.23 -8.10
N ARG A 119 -6.54 1.23 -7.85
CA ARG A 119 -6.67 1.83 -6.53
C ARG A 119 -7.57 0.96 -5.67
N ILE A 120 -7.05 0.52 -4.53
CA ILE A 120 -7.77 -0.27 -3.54
C ILE A 120 -8.02 0.63 -2.33
N THR A 121 -9.29 0.92 -2.06
CA THR A 121 -9.71 1.69 -0.89
C THR A 121 -10.25 0.73 0.15
N LEU A 122 -9.66 0.74 1.36
CA LEU A 122 -10.08 -0.08 2.48
C LEU A 122 -10.58 0.83 3.61
N GLU A 123 -11.78 0.55 4.10
CA GLU A 123 -12.37 1.20 5.26
C GLU A 123 -12.46 0.18 6.40
N ALA A 124 -11.94 0.52 7.57
CA ALA A 124 -11.95 -0.34 8.76
C ALA A 124 -11.93 0.50 10.04
N GLN A 125 -12.35 -0.11 11.15
CA GLN A 125 -12.26 0.54 12.47
C GLN A 125 -10.81 0.75 12.93
N SER A 126 -9.93 -0.19 12.62
CA SER A 126 -8.50 -0.11 12.92
C SER A 126 -7.74 -1.14 12.10
N PHE A 127 -6.42 -0.96 12.02
CA PHE A 127 -5.50 -1.90 11.38
C PHE A 127 -4.39 -2.32 12.36
N LEU A 128 -3.98 -3.57 12.27
CA LEU A 128 -2.76 -4.10 12.88
C LEU A 128 -1.54 -3.73 12.02
N LEU A 129 -0.35 -3.82 12.61
CA LEU A 129 0.89 -3.61 11.89
C LEU A 129 1.00 -4.60 10.69
N HIS A 130 1.32 -4.05 9.52
CA HIS A 130 1.41 -4.78 8.24
C HIS A 130 0.12 -5.44 7.73
N GLN A 131 -1.03 -5.26 8.39
CA GLN A 131 -2.29 -5.93 8.04
C GLN A 131 -2.67 -5.72 6.59
N ILE A 132 -2.73 -4.46 6.14
CA ILE A 132 -3.14 -4.13 4.77
C ILE A 132 -2.19 -4.79 3.76
N ARG A 133 -0.87 -4.66 3.96
CA ARG A 133 0.14 -5.23 3.05
C ARG A 133 0.01 -6.74 2.92
N LYS A 134 -0.21 -7.45 4.03
CA LYS A 134 -0.43 -8.90 4.00
C LYS A 134 -1.79 -9.29 3.40
N MET A 135 -2.85 -8.51 3.65
CA MET A 135 -4.17 -8.75 3.03
C MET A 135 -4.08 -8.70 1.50
N ILE A 136 -3.40 -7.67 0.97
CA ILE A 136 -3.18 -7.53 -0.47
C ILE A 136 -2.36 -8.70 -1.02
N CYS A 137 -1.30 -9.14 -0.32
CA CYS A 137 -0.50 -10.29 -0.73
C CYS A 137 -1.34 -11.55 -0.94
N LEU A 138 -2.12 -11.95 0.08
CA LEU A 138 -2.89 -13.19 -0.02
C LEU A 138 -4.00 -13.09 -1.06
N ALA A 139 -4.63 -11.92 -1.20
CA ALA A 139 -5.63 -11.70 -2.25
C ALA A 139 -5.01 -11.82 -3.66
N LEU A 140 -3.78 -11.32 -3.86
CA LEU A 140 -3.05 -11.48 -5.12
C LEU A 140 -2.75 -12.97 -5.38
N GLU A 141 -2.27 -13.70 -4.38
CA GLU A 141 -1.94 -15.13 -4.52
C GLU A 141 -3.18 -15.99 -4.82
N GLU A 142 -4.33 -15.71 -4.18
CA GLU A 142 -5.59 -16.40 -4.49
C GLU A 142 -6.11 -16.04 -5.90
N CYS A 143 -5.98 -14.78 -6.34
CA CYS A 143 -6.36 -14.39 -7.71
C CYS A 143 -5.43 -14.93 -8.79
N ARG A 144 -4.14 -15.09 -8.50
CA ARG A 144 -3.16 -15.71 -9.40
C ARG A 144 -3.28 -17.24 -9.41
N GLY A 145 -3.99 -17.82 -8.45
CA GLY A 145 -4.15 -19.26 -8.30
C GLY A 145 -2.98 -19.96 -7.60
N SER A 146 -2.02 -19.20 -7.04
CA SER A 146 -0.94 -19.78 -6.22
C SER A 146 -1.44 -20.19 -4.83
N ALA A 147 -2.53 -19.59 -4.36
CA ALA A 147 -3.30 -20.01 -3.18
C ALA A 147 -4.66 -20.62 -3.60
N PRO A 148 -5.14 -21.65 -2.90
CA PRO A 148 -6.43 -22.28 -3.21
C PRO A 148 -7.60 -21.33 -2.94
N SER A 149 -8.72 -21.54 -3.62
CA SER A 149 -9.96 -20.79 -3.31
C SER A 149 -10.38 -21.08 -1.89
N GLY A 150 -10.63 -20.03 -1.10
CA GLY A 150 -10.92 -20.18 0.33
C GLY A 150 -9.71 -19.99 1.24
N ALA A 151 -8.52 -19.72 0.68
CA ALA A 151 -7.31 -19.50 1.46
C ALA A 151 -7.45 -18.31 2.42
N ILE A 152 -8.08 -17.22 1.99
CA ILE A 152 -8.35 -16.06 2.87
C ILE A 152 -9.20 -16.49 4.07
N GLU A 153 -10.33 -17.15 3.84
CA GLU A 153 -11.25 -17.58 4.88
C GLU A 153 -10.57 -18.53 5.87
N LYS A 154 -9.80 -19.49 5.37
CA LYS A 154 -9.00 -20.40 6.18
C LYS A 154 -7.93 -19.66 6.98
N ALA A 155 -7.24 -18.69 6.38
CA ALA A 155 -6.22 -17.88 7.06
C ALA A 155 -6.79 -16.96 8.16
N LEU A 156 -8.08 -16.62 8.11
CA LEU A 156 -8.77 -15.86 9.16
C LEU A 156 -9.25 -16.73 10.33
N GLN A 157 -9.20 -18.07 10.20
CA GLN A 157 -9.55 -18.97 11.30
C GLN A 157 -8.49 -18.96 12.41
N PRO A 158 -8.88 -18.83 13.69
CA PRO A 158 -7.93 -18.74 14.82
C PRO A 158 -6.99 -19.95 14.97
N SER A 159 -7.40 -21.14 14.53
CA SER A 159 -6.58 -22.36 14.55
C SER A 159 -5.55 -22.43 13.41
N CYS A 160 -5.70 -21.59 12.38
CA CYS A 160 -4.87 -21.65 11.18
C CYS A 160 -3.63 -20.75 11.31
N LYS A 161 -2.47 -21.27 10.91
CA LYS A 161 -1.24 -20.49 10.73
C LYS A 161 -0.90 -20.43 9.25
N ALA A 162 -0.64 -19.22 8.76
CA ALA A 162 -0.23 -18.97 7.40
C ALA A 162 0.96 -18.00 7.38
N PHE A 163 1.96 -18.32 6.59
CA PHE A 163 2.98 -17.38 6.18
C PHE A 163 2.46 -16.55 5.01
N VAL A 164 2.33 -15.25 5.23
CA VAL A 164 1.92 -14.28 4.21
C VAL A 164 3.03 -13.24 4.08
N ARG A 165 3.52 -13.05 2.84
CA ARG A 165 4.55 -12.04 2.55
C ARG A 165 4.01 -10.64 2.67
N LEU A 166 4.92 -9.69 2.83
CA LEU A 166 4.59 -8.27 2.83
C LEU A 166 4.82 -7.75 1.41
N VAL A 167 3.75 -7.34 0.73
CA VAL A 167 3.87 -6.56 -0.52
C VAL A 167 4.68 -5.29 -0.27
N PRO A 168 5.27 -4.64 -1.29
CA PRO A 168 5.89 -3.32 -1.17
C PRO A 168 5.02 -2.30 -0.41
N GLY A 169 5.65 -1.34 0.27
CA GLY A 169 4.93 -0.30 1.03
C GLY A 169 4.53 0.90 0.17
N GLU A 170 5.17 1.01 -0.99
CA GLU A 170 4.99 2.00 -2.02
C GLU A 170 3.55 1.93 -2.54
N GLY A 171 2.86 3.07 -2.52
CA GLY A 171 1.44 3.16 -2.89
C GLY A 171 0.46 2.98 -1.72
N LEU A 172 0.91 2.60 -0.52
CA LEU A 172 0.04 2.59 0.66
C LEU A 172 -0.13 4.01 1.21
N LEU A 173 -1.35 4.55 1.11
CA LEU A 173 -1.68 5.91 1.51
C LEU A 173 -2.81 5.92 2.56
N LEU A 174 -2.62 6.67 3.65
CA LEU A 174 -3.72 7.00 4.57
C LEU A 174 -4.57 8.11 3.95
N THR A 175 -5.79 7.79 3.57
CA THR A 175 -6.66 8.72 2.83
C THR A 175 -7.54 9.59 3.72
N SER A 176 -7.99 9.06 4.86
CA SER A 176 -8.93 9.71 5.78
C SER A 176 -8.88 9.06 7.16
N LEU A 177 -9.34 9.79 8.18
CA LEU A 177 -9.50 9.32 9.55
C LEU A 177 -10.96 9.55 9.99
N GLY A 178 -11.57 8.55 10.60
CA GLY A 178 -12.92 8.63 11.12
C GLY A 178 -12.96 9.06 12.58
N PHE A 179 -13.61 10.19 12.87
CA PHE A 179 -13.79 10.71 14.24
C PHE A 179 -15.25 10.67 14.71
N GLY A 180 -16.17 10.07 13.94
CA GLY A 180 -17.61 10.07 14.24
C GLY A 180 -17.94 9.63 15.67
N ALA A 181 -17.48 8.45 16.09
CA ALA A 181 -17.73 7.93 17.43
C ALA A 181 -17.10 8.77 18.54
N PHE A 182 -15.92 9.38 18.30
CA PHE A 182 -15.30 10.30 19.24
C PHE A 182 -16.15 11.57 19.37
N ASN A 183 -16.56 12.16 18.24
CA ASN A 183 -17.35 13.37 18.22
C ASN A 183 -18.70 13.18 18.92
N GLU A 184 -19.36 12.06 18.68
CA GLU A 184 -20.66 11.74 19.26
C GLU A 184 -20.59 11.46 20.77
N HIS A 185 -19.62 10.65 21.21
CA HIS A 185 -19.62 10.13 22.59
C HIS A 185 -18.59 10.76 23.52
N LYS A 186 -17.57 11.44 22.98
CA LYS A 186 -16.44 11.99 23.77
C LYS A 186 -16.28 13.50 23.63
N ALA A 187 -16.74 14.10 22.52
CA ALA A 187 -16.69 15.54 22.32
C ALA A 187 -17.97 16.28 22.76
N ALA A 188 -19.00 15.54 23.22
CA ALA A 188 -20.25 16.10 23.74
C ALA A 188 -20.20 16.76 25.15
N PRO A 189 -19.18 16.58 26.01
CA PRO A 189 -19.01 17.40 27.21
C PRO A 189 -18.73 18.88 26.89
N ILE A 190 -19.11 19.76 27.82
CA ILE A 190 -19.12 21.23 27.70
C ILE A 190 -17.75 21.86 27.35
N ASP A 191 -16.63 21.15 27.56
CA ASP A 191 -15.27 21.67 27.37
C ASP A 191 -14.46 20.99 26.24
N SER A 192 -15.06 20.07 25.47
CA SER A 192 -14.37 19.37 24.38
C SER A 192 -14.90 19.79 23.01
N PHE A 193 -13.98 20.06 22.08
CA PHE A 193 -14.36 20.37 20.69
C PHE A 193 -14.38 19.09 19.84
N PRO A 194 -15.40 18.90 18.98
CA PRO A 194 -15.41 17.80 18.03
C PRO A 194 -14.19 17.90 17.11
N ILE A 195 -13.57 16.76 16.81
CA ILE A 195 -12.56 16.67 15.76
C ILE A 195 -13.33 16.58 14.47
N ILE A 196 -13.52 17.71 13.82
CA ILE A 196 -14.10 17.77 12.49
C ILE A 196 -12.93 18.02 11.54
N PRO A 197 -12.38 16.98 10.88
CA PRO A 197 -11.31 17.17 9.91
C PRO A 197 -11.77 18.10 8.79
N ASP A 198 -13.06 18.06 8.49
CA ASP A 198 -13.74 18.94 7.55
C ASP A 198 -14.65 19.91 8.30
N LEU A 199 -14.22 21.16 8.50
CA LEU A 199 -15.04 22.26 9.03
C LEU A 199 -16.18 22.66 8.06
N GLY A 200 -16.87 21.70 7.43
CA GLY A 200 -17.99 21.90 6.52
C GLY A 200 -17.62 22.67 5.26
N GLY A 201 -16.37 22.61 4.81
CA GLY A 201 -15.85 23.43 3.72
C GLY A 201 -15.30 22.57 2.58
N SER A 202 -15.88 22.69 1.39
CA SER A 202 -15.40 22.02 0.17
C SER A 202 -13.90 22.22 -0.09
N LYS A 203 -13.33 23.34 0.38
CA LYS A 203 -11.94 23.73 0.20
C LYS A 203 -10.90 22.75 0.73
N LEU A 204 -11.10 22.11 1.89
CA LEU A 204 -10.08 21.18 2.41
C LEU A 204 -10.10 19.86 1.62
N ALA A 205 -11.28 19.33 1.35
CA ALA A 205 -11.43 18.12 0.53
C ALA A 205 -10.84 18.34 -0.87
N GLU A 206 -11.09 19.49 -1.49
CA GLU A 206 -10.48 19.92 -2.74
C GLU A 206 -8.95 19.98 -2.63
N SER A 207 -8.42 20.63 -1.59
CA SER A 207 -6.96 20.75 -1.37
C SER A 207 -6.29 19.39 -1.19
N VAL A 208 -6.91 18.48 -0.43
CA VAL A 208 -6.40 17.11 -0.24
C VAL A 208 -6.45 16.32 -1.54
N CYS A 209 -7.52 16.48 -2.33
CA CYS A 209 -7.64 15.84 -3.64
C CYS A 209 -6.56 16.35 -4.59
N GLN A 210 -6.39 17.68 -4.67
CA GLN A 210 -5.36 18.32 -5.47
C GLN A 210 -3.96 17.85 -5.05
N PHE A 211 -3.67 17.77 -3.76
CA PHE A 211 -2.38 17.29 -3.26
C PHE A 211 -2.11 15.82 -3.64
N LYS A 212 -3.12 14.95 -3.56
CA LYS A 212 -3.01 13.55 -3.99
C LYS A 212 -2.69 13.44 -5.48
N GLU A 213 -3.39 14.19 -6.31
CA GLU A 213 -3.27 14.11 -7.77
C GLU A 213 -2.02 14.79 -8.32
N SER A 214 -1.63 15.94 -7.76
CA SER A 214 -0.50 16.74 -8.25
C SER A 214 0.86 16.29 -7.70
N LEU A 215 0.91 15.61 -6.55
CA LEU A 215 2.17 15.23 -5.91
C LEU A 215 2.26 13.74 -5.59
N ILE A 216 1.28 13.18 -4.87
CA ILE A 216 1.40 11.81 -4.36
C ILE A 216 1.36 10.76 -5.49
N TYR A 217 0.34 10.81 -6.35
CA TYR A 217 0.20 9.82 -7.42
C TYR A 217 1.34 9.87 -8.44
N PRO A 218 1.81 11.04 -8.91
CA PRO A 218 2.97 11.13 -9.80
C PRO A 218 4.25 10.53 -9.19
N GLU A 219 4.47 10.71 -7.89
CA GLU A 219 5.61 10.09 -7.20
C GLU A 219 5.49 8.56 -7.11
N ILE A 220 4.29 8.04 -6.81
CA ILE A 220 4.02 6.60 -6.84
C ILE A 220 4.25 6.04 -8.26
N ALA A 221 3.80 6.76 -9.29
CA ALA A 221 4.01 6.37 -10.68
C ALA A 221 5.49 6.31 -11.05
N THR A 222 6.28 7.26 -10.57
CA THR A 222 7.74 7.29 -10.77
C THR A 222 8.41 6.10 -10.07
N LEU A 223 8.00 5.77 -8.85
CA LEU A 223 8.53 4.62 -8.10
C LEU A 223 8.21 3.28 -8.78
N GLU A 224 7.04 3.13 -9.41
CA GLU A 224 6.70 1.94 -10.18
C GLU A 224 7.69 1.68 -11.33
N GLY A 225 8.19 2.76 -11.95
CA GLY A 225 9.20 2.69 -13.00
C GLY A 225 10.52 2.03 -12.59
N ASN A 226 10.77 1.89 -11.28
CA ASN A 226 11.97 1.24 -10.75
C ASN A 226 11.86 -0.30 -10.71
N GLY A 227 10.72 -0.89 -11.12
CA GLY A 227 10.53 -2.34 -11.20
C GLY A 227 10.35 -3.05 -9.86
N LEU A 228 10.13 -2.32 -8.77
CA LEU A 228 9.97 -2.88 -7.42
C LEU A 228 8.81 -3.88 -7.32
N TRP A 229 7.64 -3.52 -7.85
CA TRP A 229 6.48 -4.40 -7.87
C TRP A 229 6.69 -5.58 -8.80
N GLN A 230 7.32 -5.39 -9.97
CA GLN A 230 7.63 -6.50 -10.87
C GLN A 230 8.53 -7.53 -10.19
N HIS A 231 9.63 -7.10 -9.57
CA HIS A 231 10.52 -7.98 -8.81
C HIS A 231 9.78 -8.70 -7.66
N PHE A 232 8.87 -8.00 -6.98
CA PHE A 232 8.05 -8.64 -5.95
C PHE A 232 7.14 -9.73 -6.54
N LEU A 233 6.46 -9.44 -7.66
CA LEU A 233 5.59 -10.41 -8.34
C LEU A 233 6.39 -11.61 -8.85
N ASP A 234 7.58 -11.41 -9.41
CA ASP A 234 8.48 -12.49 -9.84
C ASP A 234 8.85 -13.38 -8.64
N SER A 235 9.12 -12.79 -7.47
CA SER A 235 9.37 -13.56 -6.25
C SER A 235 8.15 -14.40 -5.82
N LEU A 236 6.92 -13.95 -6.13
CA LEU A 236 5.72 -14.75 -5.87
C LEU A 236 5.67 -16.01 -6.74
N ASP A 237 6.11 -15.89 -7.99
CA ASP A 237 6.14 -17.01 -8.93
C ASP A 237 7.24 -18.01 -8.60
N GLU A 238 8.40 -17.55 -8.14
CA GLU A 238 9.49 -18.43 -7.69
C GLU A 238 9.13 -19.23 -6.44
N THR A 239 8.42 -18.61 -5.50
CA THR A 239 8.07 -19.21 -4.21
C THR A 239 6.58 -19.01 -3.91
N PRO A 240 5.66 -19.74 -4.57
CA PRO A 240 4.24 -19.51 -4.46
C PRO A 240 3.69 -19.81 -3.05
N PHE A 241 2.52 -19.26 -2.72
CA PHE A 241 1.85 -19.42 -1.43
C PHE A 241 1.89 -20.86 -0.89
N LEU A 242 1.50 -21.84 -1.70
CA LEU A 242 1.43 -23.25 -1.29
C LEU A 242 2.80 -23.85 -0.96
N ALA A 243 3.89 -23.38 -1.57
CA ALA A 243 5.24 -23.84 -1.23
C ALA A 243 5.61 -23.46 0.21
N MET A 244 5.18 -22.26 0.65
CA MET A 244 5.39 -21.77 2.02
C MET A 244 4.29 -22.22 2.99
N ASN A 245 3.16 -22.71 2.48
CA ASN A 245 1.99 -23.09 3.26
C ASN A 245 1.41 -24.46 2.83
N PRO A 246 2.14 -25.59 2.98
CA PRO A 246 1.67 -26.89 2.49
C PRO A 246 0.34 -27.36 3.11
N SER A 247 0.03 -26.92 4.34
CA SER A 247 -1.23 -27.22 5.05
C SER A 247 -2.48 -26.67 4.35
N PHE A 248 -2.31 -25.77 3.37
CA PHE A 248 -3.41 -25.25 2.56
C PHE A 248 -3.72 -26.12 1.35
N GLY A 249 -2.81 -26.98 0.91
CA GLY A 249 -2.99 -27.82 -0.29
C GLY A 249 -3.67 -29.18 -0.05
N CYS A 250 -3.91 -29.56 1.20
CA CYS A 250 -4.60 -30.82 1.50
C CYS A 250 -6.12 -30.60 1.48
N GLU A 251 -6.72 -30.78 0.31
CA GLU A 251 -8.16 -31.00 0.24
C GLU A 251 -8.45 -32.42 0.74
N SER A 252 -9.10 -32.54 1.90
CA SER A 252 -9.84 -33.74 2.25
C SER A 252 -11.07 -33.84 1.32
N GLY A 253 -10.85 -34.31 0.10
CA GLY A 253 -11.88 -34.59 -0.91
C GLY A 253 -11.67 -36.01 -1.43
N GLY A 254 -12.47 -36.94 -0.92
CA GLY A 254 -12.41 -38.34 -1.29
C GLY A 254 -12.55 -38.53 -2.79
N VAL A 255 -11.57 -39.23 -3.37
CA VAL A 255 -11.73 -39.89 -4.65
C VAL A 255 -12.69 -41.05 -4.42
N ALA A 256 -13.99 -40.81 -4.57
CA ALA A 256 -14.93 -41.89 -4.84
C ALA A 256 -14.58 -42.42 -6.22
N ALA A 257 -13.80 -43.49 -6.24
CA ALA A 257 -13.53 -44.30 -7.40
C ALA A 257 -14.86 -44.65 -8.09
N CYS A 258 -15.08 -44.13 -9.29
CA CYS A 258 -15.96 -44.79 -10.24
C CYS A 258 -15.20 -46.03 -10.73
N SER A 259 -15.49 -47.16 -10.10
CA SER A 259 -15.15 -48.47 -10.66
C SER A 259 -16.06 -48.77 -11.85
N GLU A 260 -15.45 -49.45 -12.82
CA GLU A 260 -15.98 -49.97 -14.09
C GLU A 260 -17.32 -50.72 -14.00
#